data_AF-A0A7J7JV09-F1
#
_entry.id   AF-A0A7J7JV09-F1
#
_cell.length_a   1.000
_cell.length_b   1.000
_cell.length_c   1.000
_cell.angle_alpha   90.00
_cell.angle_beta   90.00
_cell.angle_gamma   90.00
#
_symmetry.space_group_name_H-M   'P 1'
#
loop_
_entity.id
_entity.type
_entity.pdbx_description
1 polymer ?
#
loop_
_entity_poly.entity_id
_entity_poly.type
_entity_poly.pdbx_seq_one_letter_code
_entity_poly.pdbx_strand_id
1 'polypeptide(L)'
;MGDDEEVAALVVDNGSGMCKAGFAGDDAPRAVFPSIVGRPRHQKEITALAPSTMKIKIIAPPERKYSVWIGGSILASLSTFQQMWISKAEYDESGPSIVHRKCF
;
A
#
# COMPACT_ATOMS: atom_id res chain seq x y z
N MET A 1 -24.75 -14.45 -23.05
CA MET A 1 -23.96 -13.21 -23.07
C MET A 1 -24.15 -12.62 -21.68
N GLY A 2 -23.47 -13.24 -20.72
CA GLY A 2 -23.58 -12.88 -19.30
C GLY A 2 -22.55 -11.81 -19.02
N ASP A 3 -22.94 -10.81 -18.26
CA ASP A 3 -22.15 -9.62 -17.94
C ASP A 3 -20.73 -10.03 -17.50
N ASP A 4 -19.72 -9.57 -18.23
CA ASP A 4 -18.36 -9.46 -17.71
C ASP A 4 -18.44 -8.46 -16.55
N GLU A 5 -18.79 -8.95 -15.36
CA GLU A 5 -18.70 -8.17 -14.14
C GLU A 5 -17.25 -7.68 -14.05
N GLU A 6 -17.05 -6.37 -14.17
CA GLU A 6 -15.73 -5.76 -14.12
C GLU A 6 -15.14 -6.01 -12.72
N VAL A 7 -14.36 -7.09 -12.58
CA VAL A 7 -13.74 -7.46 -11.32
C VAL A 7 -12.60 -6.48 -11.03
N ALA A 8 -12.87 -5.52 -10.16
CA ALA A 8 -11.86 -4.60 -9.65
C ALA A 8 -11.21 -5.15 -8.36
N ALA A 9 -9.88 -5.22 -8.35
CA ALA A 9 -9.14 -5.66 -7.17
C ALA A 9 -9.32 -4.69 -6.00
N LEU A 10 -9.44 -5.22 -4.78
CA LEU A 10 -9.33 -4.43 -3.55
C LEU A 10 -7.86 -4.11 -3.28
N VAL A 11 -7.56 -2.82 -3.12
CA VAL A 11 -6.23 -2.35 -2.73
C VAL A 11 -6.28 -1.93 -1.27
N VAL A 12 -5.37 -2.47 -0.46
CA VAL A 12 -5.21 -2.12 0.96
C VAL A 12 -3.75 -1.71 1.20
N ASP A 13 -3.53 -0.42 1.39
CA ASP A 13 -2.22 0.17 1.68
C ASP A 13 -2.07 0.33 3.21
N ASN A 14 -1.24 -0.50 3.82
CA ASN A 14 -0.87 -0.37 5.23
C ASN A 14 0.36 0.55 5.37
N GLY A 15 0.11 1.87 5.34
CA GLY A 15 1.13 2.87 5.60
C GLY A 15 1.37 3.07 7.10
N SER A 16 2.59 3.45 7.50
CA SER A 16 2.93 3.78 8.90
C SER A 16 2.32 5.08 9.42
N GLY A 17 1.77 5.90 8.52
CA GLY A 17 1.07 7.15 8.83
C GLY A 17 -0.45 7.04 8.71
N MET A 18 -0.89 6.47 7.59
CA MET A 18 -2.30 6.28 7.23
C MET A 18 -2.47 4.91 6.56
N CYS A 19 -3.46 4.14 7.00
CA CYS A 19 -3.99 3.01 6.26
C CYS A 19 -5.02 3.50 5.24
N LYS A 20 -5.06 2.90 4.06
CA LYS A 20 -5.99 3.27 2.99
C LYS A 20 -6.57 2.04 2.30
N ALA A 21 -7.82 2.17 1.84
CA ALA A 21 -8.50 1.11 1.11
C ALA A 21 -9.38 1.68 -0.01
N GLY A 22 -9.55 0.92 -1.09
CA GLY A 22 -10.35 1.30 -2.26
C GLY A 22 -10.22 0.26 -3.38
N PHE A 23 -10.74 0.57 -4.57
CA PHE A 23 -10.64 -0.32 -5.71
C PHE A 23 -9.48 0.08 -6.63
N ALA A 24 -8.86 -0.90 -7.27
CA ALA A 24 -7.86 -0.68 -8.30
C ALA A 24 -8.50 0.08 -9.47
N GLY A 25 -7.83 1.14 -9.96
CA GLY A 25 -8.35 2.04 -10.99
C GLY A 25 -9.08 3.28 -10.46
N ASP A 26 -9.45 3.33 -9.17
CA ASP A 26 -10.01 4.55 -8.58
C ASP A 26 -8.97 5.69 -8.56
N ASP A 27 -9.41 6.93 -8.83
CA ASP A 27 -8.58 8.13 -8.75
C ASP A 27 -8.04 8.41 -7.34
N ALA A 28 -8.71 7.88 -6.30
CA ALA A 28 -8.39 8.09 -4.89
C ALA A 28 -8.88 6.93 -4.02
N PRO A 29 -8.25 6.69 -2.84
CA PRO A 29 -8.74 5.69 -1.89
C PRO A 29 -10.12 6.06 -1.36
N ARG A 30 -11.02 5.08 -1.25
CA ARG A 30 -12.38 5.27 -0.73
C ARG A 30 -12.42 5.43 0.79
N ALA A 31 -11.42 4.92 1.48
CA ALA A 31 -11.27 5.09 2.92
C ALA A 31 -9.82 5.38 3.31
N VAL A 32 -9.64 6.30 4.26
CA VAL A 32 -8.35 6.69 4.81
C VAL A 32 -8.46 6.75 6.33
N PHE A 33 -7.62 6.00 7.02
CA PHE A 33 -7.61 5.90 8.48
C PHE A 33 -6.21 6.25 9.01
N PRO A 34 -6.10 7.00 10.12
CA PRO A 34 -4.82 7.14 10.79
C PRO A 34 -4.36 5.79 11.33
N SER A 35 -3.16 5.38 10.94
CA SER A 35 -2.44 4.22 11.49
C SER A 35 -1.34 4.63 12.47
N ILE A 36 -1.17 5.93 12.67
CA ILE A 36 -0.32 6.52 13.70
C ILE A 36 -0.90 6.25 15.09
N VAL A 37 -0.16 5.48 15.89
CA VAL A 37 -0.37 5.35 17.34
C VAL A 37 0.45 6.37 18.16
N GLY A 38 1.32 7.17 17.51
CA GLY A 38 2.11 8.24 18.11
C GLY A 38 2.84 9.13 17.09
N ARG A 39 3.28 10.35 17.47
CA ARG A 39 4.01 11.27 16.58
C ARG A 39 5.51 10.93 16.54
N PRO A 40 6.09 10.60 15.38
CA PRO A 40 7.51 10.32 15.31
C PRO A 40 8.38 11.58 15.49
N ARG A 41 9.43 11.51 16.31
CA ARG A 41 10.36 12.62 16.60
C ARG A 41 11.66 12.54 15.76
N HIS A 42 11.52 12.13 14.50
CA HIS A 42 12.65 11.74 13.63
C HIS A 42 13.78 12.77 13.50
N GLN A 43 13.48 14.07 13.37
CA GLN A 43 14.55 15.06 13.13
C GLN A 43 15.50 15.21 14.33
N LYS A 44 14.97 15.31 15.55
CA LYS A 44 15.81 15.52 16.74
C LYS A 44 16.64 14.28 17.07
N GLU A 45 16.04 13.10 16.94
CA GLU A 45 16.71 11.83 17.21
C GLU A 45 17.81 11.54 16.18
N ILE A 46 17.53 11.72 14.89
CA ILE A 46 18.51 11.48 13.82
C ILE A 46 19.67 12.49 13.91
N THR A 47 19.38 13.77 14.21
CA THR A 47 20.43 14.78 14.40
C THR A 47 21.28 14.49 15.64
N ALA A 48 20.73 13.93 16.71
CA ALA A 48 21.48 13.58 17.92
C ALA A 48 22.45 12.39 17.71
N LEU A 49 22.14 11.49 16.78
CA LEU A 49 22.97 10.31 16.49
C LEU A 49 24.07 10.56 15.45
N ALA A 50 23.96 11.63 14.65
CA ALA A 50 24.95 11.94 13.63
C ALA A 50 26.13 12.75 14.19
N PRO A 51 27.34 12.60 13.62
CA PRO A 51 28.46 13.48 13.92
C PRO A 51 28.10 14.96 13.71
N SER A 52 28.56 15.82 14.61
CA SER A 52 28.28 17.27 14.58
C SER A 52 28.78 17.99 13.32
N THR A 53 29.69 17.37 12.57
CA THR A 53 30.21 17.87 11.29
C THR A 53 29.30 17.56 10.09
N MET A 54 28.27 16.72 10.26
CA MET A 54 27.37 16.30 9.19
C MET A 54 26.08 17.11 9.20
N LYS A 55 25.76 17.78 8.08
CA LYS A 55 24.45 18.42 7.89
C LYS A 55 23.42 17.41 7.40
N ILE A 56 22.40 17.15 8.20
CA ILE A 56 21.28 16.26 7.84
C ILE A 56 20.11 17.08 7.30
N LYS A 57 19.58 16.70 6.13
CA LYS A 57 18.35 17.24 5.56
C LYS A 57 17.33 16.12 5.39
N ILE A 58 16.26 16.14 6.17
CA ILE A 58 15.13 15.21 5.98
C ILE A 58 14.20 15.80 4.93
N ILE A 59 14.06 15.10 3.79
CA ILE A 59 13.13 15.46 2.72
C ILE A 59 12.01 14.43 2.71
N ALA A 60 10.79 14.91 2.95
CA ALA A 60 9.57 14.13 2.86
C ALA A 60 8.60 14.88 1.95
N PRO A 61 8.36 14.42 0.70
CA PRO A 61 7.40 15.06 -0.19
C PRO A 61 6.01 15.14 0.46
N PRO A 62 5.26 16.24 0.33
CA PRO A 62 3.89 16.35 0.86
C PRO A 62 2.97 15.24 0.34
N GLU A 63 3.18 14.84 -0.91
CA GLU A 63 2.38 13.83 -1.62
C GLU A 63 2.73 12.39 -1.23
N ARG A 64 3.76 12.17 -0.40
CA ARG A 64 4.26 10.82 -0.05
C ARG A 64 3.18 9.93 0.56
N LYS A 65 2.13 10.53 1.13
CA LYS A 65 0.96 9.81 1.64
C LYS A 65 0.26 9.01 0.55
N TYR A 66 0.29 9.45 -0.70
CA TYR A 66 -0.38 8.81 -1.81
C TYR A 66 0.54 7.93 -2.65
N SER A 67 1.87 8.09 -2.57
CA SER A 67 2.82 7.37 -3.42
C SER A 67 2.69 5.84 -3.32
N VAL A 68 2.52 5.29 -2.12
CA VAL A 68 2.36 3.83 -1.93
C VAL A 68 1.01 3.37 -2.49
N TRP A 69 -0.07 4.10 -2.22
CA TRP A 69 -1.39 3.85 -2.79
C TRP A 69 -1.35 3.83 -4.32
N ILE A 70 -0.78 4.86 -4.94
CA ILE A 70 -0.66 4.97 -6.40
C ILE A 70 0.12 3.78 -6.97
N GLY A 71 1.25 3.42 -6.36
CA GLY A 71 2.02 2.24 -6.77
C GLY A 71 1.23 0.94 -6.66
N GLY A 72 0.50 0.74 -5.56
CA GLY A 72 -0.35 -0.43 -5.34
C GLY A 72 -1.51 -0.52 -6.33
N SER A 73 -2.21 0.59 -6.58
CA SER A 73 -3.31 0.64 -7.55
C SER A 73 -2.84 0.39 -8.97
N ILE A 74 -1.69 0.95 -9.38
CA ILE A 74 -1.10 0.66 -10.68
C ILE A 74 -0.77 -0.83 -10.79
N LEU A 75 -0.03 -1.40 -9.83
CA LEU A 75 0.33 -2.83 -9.86
C LEU A 75 -0.91 -3.73 -9.92
N ALA A 76 -1.94 -3.41 -9.13
CA ALA A 76 -3.18 -4.16 -9.11
C ALA A 76 -3.91 -4.09 -10.47
N SER A 77 -3.95 -2.93 -11.13
CA SER A 77 -4.66 -2.74 -12.41
C SER A 77 -3.93 -3.29 -13.65
N LEU A 78 -2.66 -3.67 -13.54
CA LEU A 78 -1.88 -4.15 -14.68
C LEU A 78 -2.18 -5.64 -14.98
N SER A 79 -2.50 -5.95 -16.24
CA SER A 79 -2.80 -7.32 -16.69
C SER A 79 -1.67 -8.31 -16.41
N THR A 80 -0.41 -7.85 -16.46
CA THR A 80 0.78 -8.65 -16.12
C THR A 80 0.74 -9.24 -14.70
N PHE A 81 0.01 -8.59 -13.78
CA PHE A 81 -0.08 -8.99 -12.37
C PHE A 81 -1.42 -9.65 -12.00
N GLN A 82 -2.37 -9.78 -12.94
CA GLN A 82 -3.67 -10.41 -12.68
C GLN A 82 -3.57 -11.86 -12.21
N GLN A 83 -2.56 -12.61 -12.67
CA GLN A 83 -2.35 -14.00 -12.24
C GLN A 83 -2.00 -14.12 -10.75
N MET A 84 -1.51 -13.03 -10.13
CA MET A 84 -1.20 -12.99 -8.71
C MET A 84 -2.42 -12.63 -7.86
N TRP A 85 -3.55 -12.27 -8.46
CA TRP A 85 -4.77 -12.00 -7.71
C TRP A 85 -5.26 -13.27 -7.03
N ILE A 86 -5.79 -13.11 -5.81
CA ILE A 86 -6.38 -14.20 -5.04
C ILE A 86 -7.87 -13.88 -4.91
N SER A 87 -8.69 -14.68 -5.58
CA SER A 87 -10.14 -14.59 -5.43
C SER A 87 -10.59 -15.15 -4.08
N LYS A 88 -11.81 -14.79 -3.67
CA LYS A 88 -12.42 -15.33 -2.45
C LYS A 88 -12.52 -16.87 -2.49
N ALA A 89 -12.92 -17.44 -3.62
CA ALA A 89 -13.07 -18.89 -3.77
C ALA A 89 -11.72 -19.62 -3.58
N GLU A 90 -10.66 -19.10 -4.20
CA GLU A 90 -9.31 -19.66 -4.06
C GLU A 90 -8.79 -19.54 -2.62
N TYR A 91 -9.09 -18.43 -1.95
CA TYR A 91 -8.74 -18.25 -0.53
C TYR A 91 -9.51 -19.20 0.38
N ASP A 92 -10.81 -19.38 0.14
CA ASP A 92 -11.66 -20.29 0.94
C ASP A 92 -11.19 -21.76 0.80
N GLU A 93 -10.67 -22.15 -0.36
CA GLU A 93 -10.15 -23.50 -0.63
C GLU A 93 -8.74 -23.74 -0.07
N SER A 94 -7.81 -22.81 -0.34
CA SER A 94 -6.39 -22.98 -0.02
C SER A 94 -5.98 -22.37 1.33
N GLY A 95 -6.86 -21.58 1.93
CA GLY A 95 -6.60 -20.80 3.13
C GLY A 95 -5.48 -19.76 2.93
N PRO A 96 -4.92 -19.23 4.03
CA PRO A 96 -3.89 -18.19 4.00
C PRO A 96 -2.61 -18.58 3.24
N SER A 97 -2.35 -19.88 3.08
CA SER A 97 -1.14 -20.40 2.44
C SER A 97 -1.01 -20.03 0.96
N ILE A 98 -2.14 -19.71 0.29
CA ILE A 98 -2.17 -19.36 -1.13
C ILE A 98 -1.31 -18.14 -1.48
N VAL A 99 -1.14 -17.21 -0.54
CA VAL A 99 -0.28 -16.03 -0.70
C VAL A 99 1.16 -16.44 -1.04
N HIS A 100 1.67 -17.49 -0.39
CA HIS A 100 3.03 -17.99 -0.65
C HIS A 100 3.17 -18.73 -1.98
N ARG A 101 2.07 -19.13 -2.62
CA ARG A 101 2.10 -19.82 -3.92
C ARG A 101 1.99 -18.85 -5.09
N LYS A 102 1.27 -17.74 -4.91
CA LYS A 102 0.99 -16.76 -5.97
C LYS A 102 1.87 -15.52 -5.94
N CYS A 103 2.43 -15.16 -4.78
CA CYS A 103 3.12 -13.88 -4.60
C CYS A 103 4.62 -14.00 -4.28
N PHE A 104 5.16 -15.22 -4.15
CA PHE A 104 6.57 -15.52 -3.84
C PHE A 104 7.03 -16.76 -4.61
#